data_AF-A0A820JCA6-F1
#
_entry.id   AF-A0A820JCA6-F1
#
_cell.length_a   1.000
_cell.length_b   1.000
_cell.length_c   1.000
_cell.angle_alpha   90.00
_cell.angle_beta   90.00
_cell.angle_gamma   90.00
#
_symmetry.space_group_name_H-M   'P 1'
#
loop_
_entity.id
_entity.type
_entity.pdbx_description
1 polymer ?
#
loop_
_entity_poly.entity_id
_entity_poly.type
_entity_poly.pdbx_seq_one_letter_code
_entity_poly.pdbx_strand_id
1 'polypeptide(L)' 'MAINKDHVSKVKLILIGNGGVGKTTFVKRHITGELKMKYASRVP' A
#
# COMPACT_ATOMS: atom_id res chain seq x y z
N MET A 1 21.19 21.38 -23.68
CA MET A 1 20.79 20.30 -22.74
C MET A 1 19.90 20.91 -21.67
N ALA A 2 18.59 20.94 -21.89
CA ALA A 2 17.64 21.34 -20.86
C ALA A 2 17.06 20.05 -20.24
N ILE A 3 17.26 19.89 -18.93
CA ILE A 3 16.68 18.79 -18.15
C ILE A 3 15.16 18.96 -18.13
N ASN A 4 14.45 18.02 -18.73
CA ASN A 4 12.99 17.98 -18.66
C ASN A 4 12.63 17.74 -17.20
N LYS A 5 11.98 18.70 -16.56
CA LYS A 5 11.55 18.58 -15.17
C LYS A 5 10.32 17.70 -15.18
N ASP A 6 10.52 16.39 -15.05
CA ASP A 6 9.43 15.42 -14.96
C ASP A 6 8.44 15.91 -13.90
N HIS A 7 7.27 16.35 -14.35
CA HIS A 7 6.18 16.73 -13.47
C HIS A 7 5.66 15.45 -12.81
N VAL A 8 6.29 15.05 -11.70
CA VAL A 8 5.83 13.96 -10.86
C VAL A 8 4.52 14.40 -10.21
N SER A 9 3.41 14.07 -10.86
CA SER A 9 2.07 14.33 -10.35
C SER A 9 1.86 13.45 -9.11
N LYS A 10 1.94 14.07 -7.93
CA LYS A 10 1.60 13.42 -6.67
C LYS A 10 0.09 13.37 -6.54
N VAL A 11 -0.48 12.17 -6.64
CA VAL A 11 -1.92 11.95 -6.44
C VAL A 11 -2.18 11.57 -4.97
N LYS A 12 -3.18 12.20 -4.36
CA LYS A 12 -3.68 11.81 -3.03
C LYS A 12 -4.80 10.79 -3.20
N LEU A 13 -4.63 9.61 -2.63
CA LEU A 13 -5.64 8.54 -2.62
C LEU A 13 -6.17 8.36 -1.19
N ILE A 14 -7.49 8.28 -1.03
CA ILE A 14 -8.16 8.02 0.26
C ILE A 14 -8.93 6.70 0.13
N LEU A 15 -8.69 5.77 1.06
CA LEU A 15 -9.47 4.53 1.17
C LEU A 15 -10.48 4.63 2.31
N ILE A 16 -11.75 4.35 1.99
CA ILE A 16 -12.87 4.39 2.94
C ILE A 16 -13.47 2.99 3.07
N GLY A 17 -14.05 2.66 4.22
CA GLY A 17 -14.78 1.40 4.46
C GLY A 17 -14.81 0.99 5.93
N ASN A 18 -15.56 -0.08 6.24
CA ASN A 18 -15.71 -0.59 7.61
C ASN A 18 -14.39 -1.15 8.19
N GLY A 19 -14.33 -1.29 9.52
CA GLY A 19 -13.20 -1.96 10.19
C GLY A 19 -13.02 -3.38 9.65
N GLY A 20 -11.78 -3.83 9.44
CA GLY A 20 -11.49 -5.21 9.02
C GLY A 20 -11.51 -5.52 7.52
N VAL A 21 -11.96 -4.61 6.64
CA VAL A 21 -12.02 -4.85 5.17
C VAL A 21 -10.66 -4.84 4.46
N GLY A 22 -9.55 -4.68 5.19
CA GLY A 22 -8.20 -4.81 4.62
C GLY A 22 -7.60 -3.55 3.97
N LYS A 23 -8.14 -2.34 4.21
CA LYS A 23 -7.60 -1.07 3.66
C LYS A 23 -6.08 -0.89 3.93
N THR A 24 -5.67 -1.13 5.17
CA THR A 24 -4.25 -1.03 5.58
C THR A 24 -3.39 -2.10 4.90
N THR A 25 -3.93 -3.31 4.73
CA THR A 25 -3.24 -4.41 4.04
C THR A 25 -3.06 -4.09 2.55
N PHE A 26 -4.07 -3.49 1.92
CA PHE A 26 -4.02 -3.04 0.53
C PHE A 26 -2.93 -1.97 0.31
N VAL A 27 -2.90 -0.94 1.17
CA VAL A 27 -1.87 0.12 1.10
C VAL A 27 -0.48 -0.45 1.33
N LYS A 28 -0.29 -1.29 2.35
CA LYS A 28 1.01 -1.90 2.64
C LYS A 28 1.50 -2.79 1.50
N ARG A 29 0.61 -3.54 0.85
CA ARG A 29 0.95 -4.38 -0.31
C ARG A 29 1.30 -3.56 -1.55
N HIS A 30 0.64 -2.43 -1.78
CA HIS A 30 0.99 -1.55 -2.91
C HIS A 30 2.37 -0.92 -2.77
N ILE A 31 2.80 -0.61 -1.53
CA ILE A 31 4.11 0.02 -1.26
C ILE A 31 5.24 -1.03 -1.20
N THR A 32 5.01 -2.16 -0.55
CA THR A 32 6.06 -3.17 -0.27
C THR A 32 6.04 -4.37 -1.22
N GLY A 33 4.95 -4.60 -1.94
CA GLY A 33 4.77 -5.76 -2.83
C GLY A 33 4.51 -7.10 -2.10
N GLU A 34 4.74 -7.20 -0.79
CA GLU A 34 4.62 -8.46 -0.05
C GLU A 34 3.16 -8.81 0.31
N LEU A 35 2.72 -10.04 0.03
CA LEU A 35 1.45 -10.58 0.55
C LEU A 35 1.82 -11.34 1.81
N LYS A 36 1.54 -10.80 3.00
CA LYS A 36 1.59 -11.63 4.21
C LYS A 36 0.37 -12.54 4.22
N MET A 37 0.47 -13.64 3.48
CA MET A 37 -0.59 -14.63 3.32
C MET A 37 -0.70 -15.61 4.50
N LYS A 38 0.08 -15.43 5.57
CA LYS A 38 0.07 -16.34 6.71
C LYS A 38 -0.07 -15.58 8.03
N TYR A 39 -1.24 -15.75 8.66
CA TYR A 39 -1.32 -15.86 10.11
C TYR A 39 -0.36 -16.97 10.52
N ALA A 40 0.86 -16.61 10.91
CA ALA A 40 1.69 -17.51 11.69
C ALA A 40 1.08 -17.52 13.10
N SER A 41 0.06 -18.36 13.31
CA SER A 41 -0.30 -18.77 14.67
C SER A 41 0.91 -19.47 15.24
N ARG A 42 1.69 -18.73 16.03
CA ARG A 42 2.73 -19.30 16.87
C ARG A 42 2.02 -20.14 17.92
N VAL A 43 1.91 -21.43 17.65
CA VAL A 43 1.63 -22.41 18.69
C VAL A 43 2.89 -22.46 19.57
N PRO A 44 2.78 -22.32 20.90
CA PRO A 44 3.92 -22.40 21.81
C PRO A 44 4.62 -23.76 21.74
#